data_AF-A0AAE0TG35-F1
#
_entry.id   AF-A0AAE0TG35-F1
#
_cell.length_a   1.000
_cell.length_b   1.000
_cell.length_c   1.000
_cell.angle_alpha   90.00
_cell.angle_beta   90.00
_cell.angle_gamma   90.00
#
_symmetry.space_group_name_H-M   'P 1'
#
loop_
_entity.id
_entity.type
_entity.pdbx_description
1 polymer ?
#
loop_
_entity_poly.entity_id
_entity_poly.type
_entity_poly.pdbx_seq_one_letter_code
_entity_poly.pdbx_strand_id
1 'polypeptide(L)'
;MITFSNTSKVEFNLDTYNDQMSLQNAVLGVEYTGGFTNTWQALDTILDNIFIYRRPGIPFVAVVVTDGLSQEPKLTAKSAGFVHAKQIRTFAIGVGNQVDKDELVTIASRPESKYVFYVDDYALLTSIEDEIIRETCRDIRVFETSE
;
A
#
# COMPACT_ATOMS: atom_id res chain seq x y z
N MET A 1 1.05 4.39 -7.88
CA MET A 1 0.12 4.98 -6.90
C MET A 1 -1.29 4.61 -7.29
N ILE A 2 -2.08 4.13 -6.33
CA ILE A 2 -3.50 3.86 -6.52
C ILE A 2 -4.26 4.70 -5.48
N THR A 3 -5.29 5.41 -5.92
CA THR A 3 -6.32 5.98 -5.04
C THR A 3 -7.55 5.08 -5.07
N PHE A 4 -8.31 5.05 -3.99
CA PHE A 4 -9.56 4.29 -3.96
C PHE A 4 -10.60 4.99 -3.10
N SER A 5 -11.85 4.90 -3.56
CA SER A 5 -13.02 5.27 -2.78
C SER A 5 -14.20 4.37 -3.11
N ASN A 6 -15.17 4.84 -3.90
CA ASN A 6 -16.20 4.00 -4.52
C ASN A 6 -15.59 3.07 -5.56
N THR A 7 -14.59 3.59 -6.29
CA THR A 7 -13.76 2.82 -7.22
C THR A 7 -12.28 3.04 -6.97
N SER A 8 -11.43 2.18 -7.49
CA SER A 8 -9.98 2.43 -7.56
C SER A 8 -9.60 3.18 -8.83
N LYS A 9 -8.50 3.94 -8.76
CA LYS A 9 -7.89 4.64 -9.89
C LYS A 9 -6.38 4.49 -9.81
N VAL A 10 -5.77 4.09 -10.93
CA VAL A 10 -4.32 4.15 -11.08
C VAL A 10 -3.93 5.59 -11.41
N GLU A 11 -3.26 6.25 -10.47
CA GLU A 11 -2.74 7.61 -10.71
C GLU A 11 -1.45 7.55 -11.53
N PHE A 12 -0.59 6.57 -11.26
CA PHE A 12 0.61 6.28 -12.06
C PHE A 12 1.18 4.89 -11.73
N ASN A 13 1.96 4.33 -12.67
CA ASN A 13 2.59 3.02 -12.57
C ASN A 13 4.01 3.09 -11.97
N LEU A 14 4.63 1.92 -11.73
CA LEU A 14 5.97 1.84 -11.13
C LEU A 14 7.10 2.33 -12.05
N ASP A 15 6.86 2.40 -13.37
CA ASP A 15 7.81 2.80 -14.40
C ASP A 15 7.55 4.21 -14.95
N THR A 16 6.60 4.96 -14.37
CA THR A 16 6.17 6.26 -14.88
C THR A 16 7.20 7.38 -14.61
N TYR A 17 7.86 7.36 -13.44
CA TYR A 17 8.81 8.39 -13.02
C TYR A 17 10.14 7.76 -12.62
N ASN A 18 11.25 8.39 -13.03
CA ASN A 18 12.61 7.94 -12.76
C ASN A 18 13.44 8.92 -11.91
N ASP A 19 12.85 10.05 -11.49
CA ASP A 19 13.46 11.03 -10.61
C ASP A 19 12.52 11.37 -9.45
N GLN A 20 13.11 11.78 -8.33
CA GLN A 20 12.37 12.05 -7.09
C GLN A 20 11.42 13.25 -7.23
N MET A 21 11.80 14.29 -7.96
CA MET A 21 11.05 15.54 -8.04
C MET A 21 9.74 15.34 -8.82
N SER A 22 9.80 14.67 -9.98
CA SER A 22 8.61 14.36 -10.77
C SER A 22 7.66 13.44 -10.03
N LEU A 23 8.17 12.43 -9.32
CA LEU A 23 7.37 11.54 -8.48
C LEU A 23 6.67 12.30 -7.34
N GLN A 24 7.39 13.16 -6.61
CA GLN A 24 6.82 13.97 -5.54
C GLN A 24 5.72 14.90 -6.06
N ASN A 25 5.95 15.57 -7.20
CA ASN A 25 4.94 16.42 -7.83
C ASN A 25 3.71 15.63 -8.25
N ALA A 26 3.88 14.41 -8.77
CA ALA A 26 2.78 13.53 -9.14
C ALA A 26 1.95 13.11 -7.92
N VAL A 27 2.60 12.79 -6.80
CA VAL A 27 1.91 12.48 -5.53
C VAL A 27 1.14 13.69 -5.01
N LEU A 28 1.75 14.88 -5.01
CA LEU A 28 1.10 16.11 -4.54
C LEU A 28 -0.03 16.60 -5.46
N GLY A 29 -0.02 16.18 -6.73
CA GLY A 29 -1.06 16.49 -7.70
C GLY A 29 -2.28 15.56 -7.64
N VAL A 30 -2.29 14.54 -6.78
CA VAL A 30 -3.43 13.64 -6.63
C VAL A 30 -4.61 14.38 -5.99
N GLU A 31 -5.75 14.37 -6.68
CA GLU A 31 -6.98 15.01 -6.19
C GLU A 31 -7.78 14.09 -5.27
N TYR A 32 -8.25 14.64 -4.15
CA TYR A 32 -9.17 13.93 -3.26
C TYR A 32 -10.56 13.89 -3.87
N THR A 33 -11.04 12.68 -4.19
CA THR A 33 -12.33 12.47 -4.85
C THR A 33 -13.47 12.17 -3.87
N GLY A 34 -13.16 11.86 -2.61
CA GLY A 34 -14.13 11.42 -1.61
C GLY A 34 -14.87 10.13 -2.00
N GLY A 35 -15.83 9.72 -1.17
CA GLY A 35 -16.66 8.53 -1.39
C GLY A 35 -16.57 7.53 -0.25
N PHE A 36 -16.93 6.27 -0.53
CA PHE A 36 -16.76 5.15 0.40
C PHE A 36 -15.32 4.63 0.41
N THR A 37 -15.08 3.51 1.09
CA THR A 37 -13.75 2.92 1.25
C THR A 37 -13.75 1.50 0.69
N ASN A 38 -13.78 1.30 -0.63
CA ASN A 38 -13.76 -0.04 -1.23
C ASN A 38 -12.34 -0.59 -1.36
N THR A 39 -11.73 -0.95 -0.21
CA THR A 39 -10.33 -1.40 -0.12
C THR A 39 -10.01 -2.58 -1.04
N TRP A 40 -10.94 -3.51 -1.22
CA TRP A 40 -10.78 -4.67 -2.09
C TRP A 40 -10.47 -4.30 -3.55
N GLN A 41 -11.01 -3.18 -4.06
CA GLN A 41 -10.73 -2.74 -5.43
C GLN A 41 -9.29 -2.27 -5.60
N ALA A 42 -8.73 -1.60 -4.58
CA ALA A 42 -7.33 -1.22 -4.60
C ALA A 42 -6.43 -2.46 -4.65
N LEU A 43 -6.76 -3.49 -3.86
CA LEU A 43 -6.03 -4.77 -3.85
C LEU A 43 -6.12 -5.50 -5.19
N ASP A 44 -7.29 -5.54 -5.81
CA ASP A 44 -7.46 -6.12 -7.16
C ASP A 44 -6.69 -5.30 -8.21
N THR A 45 -6.69 -3.96 -8.10
CA THR A 45 -5.94 -3.07 -9.01
C THR A 45 -4.43 -3.29 -8.88
N ILE A 46 -3.92 -3.60 -7.68
CA ILE A 46 -2.53 -4.00 -7.52
C ILE A 46 -2.24 -5.23 -8.39
N LEU A 47 -3.09 -6.25 -8.33
CA LEU A 47 -2.92 -7.51 -9.05
C LEU A 47 -3.04 -7.34 -10.56
N ASP A 48 -4.06 -6.60 -11.02
CA ASP A 48 -4.45 -6.54 -12.42
C ASP A 48 -3.66 -5.48 -13.19
N ASN A 49 -3.31 -4.35 -12.55
CA ASN A 49 -2.74 -3.20 -13.24
C ASN A 49 -1.30 -2.90 -12.82
N ILE A 50 -0.94 -3.04 -11.54
CA ILE A 50 0.39 -2.60 -11.07
C ILE A 50 1.42 -3.75 -11.09
N PHE A 51 1.00 -4.98 -10.77
CA PHE A 51 1.92 -6.11 -10.57
C PHE A 51 2.68 -6.52 -11.85
N ILE A 52 2.18 -6.15 -13.02
CA ILE A 52 2.87 -6.38 -14.30
C ILE A 52 4.20 -5.60 -14.39
N TYR A 53 4.32 -4.47 -13.69
CA TYR A 53 5.51 -3.61 -13.67
C TYR A 53 6.57 -4.06 -12.66
N ARG A 54 6.38 -5.22 -12.00
CA ARG A 54 7.37 -5.75 -11.05
C ARG A 54 8.69 -6.06 -11.76
N ARG A 55 9.80 -5.83 -11.04
CA ARG A 55 11.13 -6.25 -11.50
C ARG A 55 11.47 -7.62 -10.93
N PRO A 56 11.89 -8.60 -11.76
CA PRO A 56 12.31 -9.90 -11.27
C PRO A 56 13.42 -9.78 -10.20
N GLY A 57 13.31 -10.56 -9.12
CA GLY A 57 14.28 -10.57 -8.03
C GLY A 57 14.21 -9.36 -7.08
N ILE A 58 13.33 -8.40 -7.32
CA ILE A 58 13.11 -7.25 -6.43
C ILE A 58 11.84 -7.47 -5.61
N PRO A 59 11.86 -7.29 -4.28
CA PRO A 59 10.65 -7.35 -3.46
C PRO A 59 9.58 -6.38 -3.97
N PHE A 60 8.34 -6.85 -4.04
CA PHE A 60 7.19 -6.01 -4.35
C PHE A 60 6.48 -5.64 -3.06
N VAL A 61 6.41 -4.35 -2.77
CA VAL A 61 5.85 -3.82 -1.52
C VAL A 61 4.64 -2.94 -1.83
N ALA A 62 3.56 -3.15 -1.09
CA ALA A 62 2.37 -2.30 -1.10
C ALA A 62 2.16 -1.72 0.29
N VAL A 63 1.96 -0.41 0.36
CA VAL A 63 1.60 0.31 1.59
C VAL A 63 0.17 0.82 1.41
N VAL A 64 -0.75 0.28 2.20
CA VAL A 64 -2.17 0.62 2.17
C VAL A 64 -2.44 1.57 3.33
N VAL A 65 -2.92 2.78 3.02
CA VAL A 65 -3.33 3.78 4.00
C VAL A 65 -4.84 3.96 3.88
N THR A 66 -5.56 3.88 5.00
CA THR A 66 -7.01 4.06 5.04
C THR A 66 -7.47 4.65 6.37
N ASP A 67 -8.55 5.42 6.34
CA ASP A 67 -9.20 6.03 7.50
C ASP A 67 -10.65 5.55 7.71
N GLY A 68 -11.10 4.59 6.90
CA GLY A 68 -12.48 4.11 6.90
C GLY A 68 -12.61 2.59 6.86
N LEU A 69 -13.83 2.14 7.10
CA LEU A 69 -14.23 0.73 7.04
C LEU A 69 -14.54 0.33 5.60
N SER A 70 -14.06 -0.83 5.16
CA SER A 70 -14.53 -1.38 3.89
C SER A 70 -16.01 -1.71 3.94
N GLN A 71 -16.69 -1.36 2.85
CA GLN A 71 -18.09 -1.73 2.66
C GLN A 71 -18.26 -3.22 2.35
N GLU A 72 -17.17 -3.89 1.96
CA GLU A 72 -17.16 -5.30 1.54
C GLU A 72 -15.97 -6.05 2.17
N PRO A 73 -15.94 -6.23 3.51
CA PRO A 73 -14.79 -6.82 4.20
C PRO A 73 -14.47 -8.26 3.75
N LYS A 74 -15.49 -9.02 3.31
CA LYS A 74 -15.28 -10.36 2.74
C LYS A 74 -14.54 -10.32 1.41
N LEU A 75 -14.82 -9.31 0.57
CA LEU A 75 -14.07 -9.11 -0.67
C LEU A 75 -12.67 -8.60 -0.35
N THR A 76 -12.51 -7.70 0.62
CA THR A 76 -11.18 -7.27 1.07
C THR A 76 -10.34 -8.47 1.48
N ALA A 77 -10.88 -9.38 2.30
CA ALA A 77 -10.18 -10.59 2.73
C ALA A 77 -9.80 -11.51 1.57
N LYS A 78 -10.70 -11.68 0.59
CA LYS A 78 -10.44 -12.49 -0.60
C LYS A 78 -9.31 -11.89 -1.45
N SER A 79 -9.36 -10.60 -1.75
CA SER A 79 -8.36 -9.90 -2.55
C SER A 79 -7.00 -9.85 -1.83
N ALA A 80 -6.99 -9.62 -0.52
CA ALA A 80 -5.78 -9.70 0.30
C ALA A 80 -5.12 -11.09 0.21
N GLY A 81 -5.91 -12.16 0.26
CA GLY A 81 -5.41 -13.52 0.06
C GLY A 81 -4.72 -13.73 -1.29
N PHE A 82 -5.25 -13.15 -2.38
CA PHE A 82 -4.59 -13.20 -3.69
C PHE A 82 -3.31 -12.36 -3.74
N VAL A 83 -3.30 -11.18 -3.10
CA VAL A 83 -2.10 -10.33 -2.96
C VAL A 83 -1.00 -11.08 -2.21
N HIS A 84 -1.32 -11.73 -1.09
CA HIS A 84 -0.36 -12.55 -0.34
C HIS A 84 0.13 -13.76 -1.14
N ALA A 85 -0.75 -14.42 -1.91
CA ALA A 85 -0.36 -15.53 -2.78
C ALA A 85 0.64 -15.13 -3.88
N LYS A 86 0.69 -13.84 -4.25
CA LYS A 86 1.70 -13.25 -5.15
C LYS A 86 2.99 -12.85 -4.45
N GLN A 87 3.13 -13.13 -3.15
CA GLN A 87 4.28 -12.75 -2.32
C GLN A 87 4.52 -11.22 -2.30
N ILE A 88 3.44 -10.45 -2.41
CA ILE A 88 3.48 -9.01 -2.23
C ILE A 88 3.53 -8.73 -0.72
N ARG A 89 4.56 -8.01 -0.28
CA ARG A 89 4.67 -7.55 1.11
C ARG A 89 3.74 -6.38 1.32
N THR A 90 2.81 -6.49 2.24
CA THR A 90 1.76 -5.50 2.48
C THR A 90 1.91 -4.88 3.87
N PHE A 91 1.91 -3.56 3.91
CA PHE A 91 1.74 -2.76 5.11
C PHE A 91 0.32 -2.20 5.12
N ALA A 92 -0.35 -2.21 6.26
CA ALA A 92 -1.68 -1.64 6.45
C ALA A 92 -1.64 -0.58 7.55
N ILE A 93 -2.01 0.65 7.20
CA ILE A 93 -1.94 1.82 8.07
C ILE A 93 -3.37 2.36 8.23
N GLY A 94 -3.89 2.24 9.45
CA GLY A 94 -5.16 2.83 9.84
C GLY A 94 -4.96 4.23 10.41
N VAL A 95 -5.69 5.21 9.89
CA VAL A 95 -5.67 6.60 10.40
C VAL A 95 -7.01 6.93 11.06
N GLY A 96 -6.95 7.50 12.26
CA GLY A 96 -8.14 7.86 13.03
C GLY A 96 -8.83 6.67 13.70
N ASN A 97 -10.09 6.89 14.11
CA ASN A 97 -10.84 5.95 14.95
C ASN A 97 -11.92 5.16 14.18
N GLN A 98 -12.05 5.35 12.87
CA GLN A 98 -13.08 4.70 12.04
C GLN A 98 -12.53 3.54 11.18
N VAL A 99 -11.47 2.89 11.65
CA VAL A 99 -10.82 1.75 10.95
C VAL A 99 -11.12 0.42 11.64
N ASP A 100 -11.27 -0.64 10.85
CA ASP A 100 -11.41 -2.00 11.35
C ASP A 100 -10.03 -2.63 11.51
N LYS A 101 -9.69 -2.99 12.75
CA LYS A 101 -8.40 -3.61 13.05
C LYS A 101 -8.26 -4.96 12.35
N ASP A 102 -9.32 -5.77 12.32
CA ASP A 102 -9.28 -7.10 11.74
C ASP A 102 -9.15 -7.01 10.21
N GLU A 103 -9.71 -5.97 9.60
CA GLU A 103 -9.51 -5.68 8.17
C GLU A 103 -8.03 -5.36 7.88
N LEU A 104 -7.41 -4.46 8.65
CA LEU A 104 -5.99 -4.12 8.45
C LEU A 104 -5.08 -5.33 8.66
N VAL A 105 -5.34 -6.15 9.69
CA VAL A 105 -4.62 -7.42 9.93
C VAL A 105 -4.77 -8.38 8.76
N THR A 106 -5.95 -8.39 8.13
CA THR A 106 -6.21 -9.23 6.95
C THR A 106 -5.44 -8.74 5.72
N ILE A 107 -5.27 -7.42 5.56
CA ILE A 107 -4.53 -6.82 4.44
C ILE A 107 -3.02 -7.00 4.62
N ALA A 108 -2.52 -6.77 5.84
CA ALA A 108 -1.09 -6.75 6.14
C ALA A 108 -0.43 -8.12 6.05
N SER A 109 0.87 -8.10 5.81
CA SER A 109 1.72 -9.29 5.87
C SER A 109 1.98 -9.72 7.32
N ARG A 110 2.56 -10.90 7.52
CA ARG A 110 2.90 -11.43 8.86
C ARG A 110 4.39 -11.26 9.19
N PRO A 111 4.75 -11.03 10.45
CA PRO A 111 3.87 -10.91 11.63
C PRO A 111 3.19 -9.53 11.71
N GLU A 112 1.96 -9.51 12.23
CA GLU A 112 1.13 -8.30 12.38
C GLU A 112 1.89 -7.11 13.00
N SER A 113 2.67 -7.38 14.06
CA SER A 113 3.44 -6.38 14.80
C SER A 113 4.47 -5.60 13.98
N LYS A 114 4.72 -5.97 12.73
CA LYS A 114 5.65 -5.29 11.82
C LYS A 114 4.97 -4.59 10.65
N TYR A 115 3.73 -4.96 10.36
CA TYR A 115 3.08 -4.62 9.10
C TYR A 115 1.72 -3.93 9.30
N VAL A 116 1.21 -3.89 10.52
CA VAL A 116 0.00 -3.14 10.88
C VAL A 116 0.36 -1.95 11.75
N PHE A 117 -0.11 -0.78 11.35
CA PHE A 117 0.11 0.47 12.05
C PHE A 117 -1.21 1.20 12.27
N TYR A 118 -1.29 1.90 13.39
CA TYR A 118 -2.43 2.74 13.75
C TYR A 118 -1.91 4.10 14.18
N VAL A 119 -2.50 5.16 13.65
CA VAL A 119 -2.23 6.53 14.07
C VAL A 119 -3.54 7.27 14.26
N ASP A 120 -3.62 8.13 15.27
CA ASP A 120 -4.88 8.84 15.59
C ASP A 120 -5.20 9.97 14.60
N ASP A 121 -4.19 10.50 13.91
CA ASP A 121 -4.30 11.61 12.98
C ASP A 121 -3.22 11.54 11.88
N TYR A 122 -3.50 12.13 10.72
CA TYR A 122 -2.55 12.20 9.60
C TYR A 122 -1.22 12.89 9.97
N ALA A 123 -1.23 13.85 10.91
CA ALA A 123 -0.01 14.49 11.41
C ALA A 123 0.96 13.51 12.11
N LEU A 124 0.43 12.40 12.63
CA LEU A 124 1.20 11.37 13.33
C LEU A 124 1.78 10.31 12.38
N LEU A 125 1.54 10.37 11.07
CA LEU A 125 2.19 9.48 10.11
C LEU A 125 3.72 9.57 10.16
N THR A 126 4.26 10.73 10.50
CA THR A 126 5.71 10.94 10.70
C THR A 126 6.28 10.11 11.85
N SER A 127 5.46 9.71 12.83
CA SER A 127 5.90 8.90 13.97
C SER A 127 6.18 7.43 13.61
N ILE A 128 5.61 6.95 12.51
CA ILE A 128 5.77 5.56 12.02
C ILE A 128 6.62 5.47 10.74
N GLU A 129 6.99 6.62 10.17
CA GLU A 129 7.73 6.73 8.91
C GLU A 129 9.04 5.93 8.95
N ASP A 130 9.86 6.14 9.99
CA ASP A 130 11.14 5.45 10.13
C ASP A 130 11.00 3.92 10.16
N GLU A 131 9.92 3.41 10.75
CA GLU A 131 9.68 1.97 10.82
C GLU A 131 9.26 1.40 9.47
N ILE A 132 8.37 2.10 8.77
CA ILE A 132 7.95 1.72 7.41
C ILE A 132 9.16 1.77 6.47
N ILE A 133 9.98 2.82 6.52
CA ILE A 133 11.19 2.93 5.69
C ILE A 133 12.14 1.74 5.96
N ARG A 134 12.41 1.43 7.23
CA ARG A 134 13.30 0.30 7.58
C ARG A 134 12.78 -1.02 7.03
N GLU A 135 11.51 -1.34 7.22
CA GLU A 135 10.96 -2.64 6.82
C GLU A 135 10.65 -2.73 5.31
N THR A 136 10.38 -1.61 4.64
CA THR A 136 10.24 -1.57 3.16
C THR A 136 11.59 -1.74 2.46
N CYS A 137 12.67 -1.16 3.00
CA CYS A 137 14.02 -1.29 2.46
C CYS A 137 14.70 -2.63 2.82
N ARG A 138 14.12 -3.41 3.73
CA ARG A 138 14.63 -4.72 4.14
C ARG A 138 14.58 -5.71 2.97
N ASP A 139 15.65 -6.48 2.81
CA ASP A 139 15.83 -7.50 1.74
C ASP A 139 16.07 -6.96 0.32
N ILE A 140 16.33 -5.67 0.16
CA ILE A 140 16.93 -5.16 -1.08
C ILE A 140 18.39 -5.65 -1.11
N ARG A 141 18.63 -6.77 -1.82
CA ARG A 141 19.99 -7.13 -2.21
C ARG A 141 20.43 -6.11 -3.25
N VAL A 142 21.16 -5.08 -2.82
CA VAL A 142 21.95 -4.28 -3.75
C VAL A 142 22.92 -5.26 -4.37
N PHE A 143 22.72 -5.60 -5.65
CA PHE A 143 23.76 -6.24 -6.42
C PHE A 143 24.86 -5.18 -6.57
N GLU A 144 25.87 -5.23 -5.70
CA GLU A 144 27.13 -4.56 -5.98
C GLU A 144 27.60 -5.07 -7.34
N THR A 145 27.59 -4.21 -8.34
CA THR A 145 28.27 -4.47 -9.59
C THR A 145 29.76 -4.46 -9.28
N SER A 146 30.36 -5.65 -9.23
CA SER A 146 31.81 -5.79 -9.27
C SER A 146 32.31 -5.23 -10.61
N GLU A 147 33.07 -4.13 -10.56
CA GLU A 147 33.95 -3.69 -11.64
C GLU A 147 34.97 -4.77 -12.03
#